data_AF-S6BJJ5-F1
#
_entry.id   AF-S6BJJ5-F1
#
_cell.length_a   1.000
_cell.length_b   1.000
_cell.length_c   1.000
_cell.angle_alpha   90.00
_cell.angle_beta   90.00
_cell.angle_gamma   90.00
#
_symmetry.space_group_name_H-M   'P 1'
#
loop_
_entity.id
_entity.type
_entity.pdbx_description
1 polymer ?
#
loop_
_entity_poly.entity_id
_entity_poly.type
_entity_poly.pdbx_seq_one_letter_code
_entity_poly.pdbx_strand_id
1 'polypeptide(L)'
;MVDQYEMSQNLARVLKQLGQDAPMPRPILELNLEHPLLERLEKESDEEKFADLTRLIFDQAMLAEGGQLDDPASFVHRLNRLILDMQG
;
A
#
# COMPACT_ATOMS: atom_id res chain seq x y z
N MET A 1 -10.68 -4.11 -16.56
CA MET A 1 -11.84 -3.19 -16.61
C MET A 1 -12.41 -3.17 -15.21
N VAL A 2 -12.37 -2.04 -14.52
CA VAL A 2 -13.05 -1.87 -13.24
C VAL A 2 -14.54 -1.99 -13.52
N ASP A 3 -15.27 -2.80 -12.76
CA ASP A 3 -16.73 -2.84 -12.84
C ASP A 3 -17.25 -1.42 -12.55
N GLN A 4 -17.84 -0.78 -13.56
CA GLN A 4 -18.20 0.65 -13.60
C GLN A 4 -19.29 1.05 -12.58
N TYR A 5 -19.63 0.16 -11.65
CA TYR A 5 -20.65 0.35 -10.62
C TYR A 5 -20.07 0.42 -9.20
N GLU A 6 -18.75 0.27 -9.01
CA GLU A 6 -18.15 0.48 -7.69
C GLU A 6 -17.93 1.97 -7.41
N MET A 7 -18.52 2.44 -6.32
CA MET A 7 -18.34 3.81 -5.84
C MET A 7 -16.86 4.09 -5.56
N SER A 8 -16.28 5.12 -6.18
CA SER A 8 -14.87 5.45 -5.94
C SER A 8 -14.58 5.70 -4.45
N GLN A 9 -13.38 5.34 -4.00
CA GLN A 9 -12.86 5.61 -2.65
C GLN A 9 -13.06 7.08 -2.23
N ASN A 10 -12.80 8.01 -3.15
CA ASN A 10 -12.93 9.44 -2.89
C ASN A 10 -14.39 9.85 -2.68
N LEU A 11 -15.31 9.34 -3.50
CA LEU A 11 -16.74 9.60 -3.35
C LEU A 11 -17.28 9.02 -2.03
N ALA A 12 -16.87 7.79 -1.67
CA ALA A 12 -17.24 7.17 -0.41
C ALA A 12 -16.79 8.02 0.81
N ARG A 13 -15.57 8.59 0.77
CA ARG A 13 -15.09 9.50 1.83
C ARG A 13 -15.92 10.78 1.93
N VAL A 14 -16.24 11.42 0.80
CA VAL A 14 -17.08 12.63 0.78
C VAL A 14 -18.46 12.34 1.38
N LEU A 15 -19.10 11.24 0.98
CA LEU A 15 -20.42 10.86 1.50
C LEU A 15 -20.37 10.58 3.01
N LYS A 16 -19.34 9.88 3.49
CA LYS A 16 -19.13 9.63 4.92
C LYS A 16 -18.97 10.93 5.72
N GLN A 17 -18.25 11.92 5.21
CA GLN A 17 -18.11 13.24 5.84
C GLN A 17 -19.43 14.01 5.92
N LEU A 18 -20.33 13.77 4.96
CA LEU A 18 -21.69 14.32 4.95
C LEU A 18 -22.68 13.53 5.83
N GLY A 19 -22.20 12.54 6.60
CA GLY A 19 -23.01 11.70 7.47
C GLY A 19 -23.86 10.65 6.72
N GLN A 20 -23.61 10.44 5.44
CA GLN A 20 -24.26 9.38 4.67
C GLN A 20 -23.55 8.05 4.92
N ASP A 21 -24.33 6.97 5.02
CA ASP A 21 -23.79 5.62 5.13
C ASP A 21 -23.25 5.20 3.76
N ALA A 22 -21.93 5.28 3.61
CA ALA A 22 -21.23 5.00 2.37
C ALA A 22 -20.20 3.90 2.65
N PRO A 23 -20.48 2.64 2.28
CA PRO A 23 -19.52 1.56 2.45
C PRO A 23 -18.26 1.90 1.64
N MET A 24 -17.10 1.79 2.29
CA MET A 24 -15.82 1.95 1.60
C MET A 24 -15.61 0.73 0.69
N PRO A 25 -15.36 0.93 -0.62
CA PRO A 25 -15.05 -0.16 -1.52
C PRO A 25 -13.73 -0.83 -1.08
N ARG A 26 -13.60 -2.14 -1.32
CA ARG A 26 -12.34 -2.85 -1.09
C ARG A 26 -11.35 -2.45 -2.19
N PRO A 27 -10.17 -1.89 -1.85
CA PRO A 27 -9.20 -1.48 -2.86
C PRO A 27 -8.60 -2.68 -3.58
N ILE A 28 -8.24 -2.48 -4.85
CA ILE A 28 -7.48 -3.42 -5.67
C ILE A 28 -6.03 -2.93 -5.69
N LEU A 29 -5.08 -3.77 -5.28
CA LEU A 29 -3.67 -3.44 -5.36
C LEU A 29 -3.18 -3.70 -6.80
N GLU A 30 -2.84 -2.63 -7.51
CA GLU A 30 -2.23 -2.71 -8.84
C GLU A 30 -0.71 -2.64 -8.72
N LEU A 31 0.00 -3.54 -9.41
CA LEU A 31 1.46 -3.63 -9.37
C LEU A 31 2.05 -3.25 -10.73
N ASN A 32 3.08 -2.42 -10.72
CA ASN A 32 3.92 -2.19 -11.89
C ASN A 32 5.05 -3.22 -11.92
N LEU A 33 4.94 -4.20 -12.82
CA LEU A 33 5.91 -5.29 -12.97
C LEU A 33 7.28 -4.83 -13.48
N GLU A 34 7.36 -3.67 -14.12
CA GLU A 34 8.63 -3.09 -14.62
C GLU A 34 9.35 -2.26 -13.55
N HIS A 35 8.78 -2.13 -12.35
CA HIS A 35 9.38 -1.32 -11.30
C HIS A 35 10.54 -2.05 -10.61
N PRO A 36 11.73 -1.43 -10.43
CA PRO A 36 12.89 -2.08 -9.82
C PRO A 36 12.66 -2.69 -8.42
N LEU A 37 11.70 -2.15 -7.64
CA LEU A 37 11.33 -2.74 -6.35
C LEU A 37 10.66 -4.11 -6.48
N LEU A 38 9.89 -4.35 -7.56
CA LEU A 38 9.26 -5.64 -7.81
C LEU A 38 10.29 -6.67 -8.27
N GLU A 39 11.26 -6.27 -9.10
CA GLU A 39 12.40 -7.14 -9.44
C GLU A 39 13.24 -7.51 -8.21
N ARG A 40 13.43 -6.57 -7.28
CA ARG A 40 14.11 -6.86 -6.01
C ARG A 40 13.29 -7.82 -5.16
N LEU A 41 11.98 -7.61 -5.07
CA LEU A 41 11.08 -8.47 -4.32
C LEU A 41 11.07 -9.90 -4.87
N GLU A 42 11.09 -10.07 -6.19
CA GLU A 42 11.16 -11.38 -6.85
C GLU A 42 12.46 -12.14 -6.51
N LYS A 43 13.57 -11.43 -6.32
CA LYS A 43 14.89 -12.00 -6.02
C LYS A 43 15.14 -12.20 -4.53
N GLU A 44 14.24 -11.72 -3.66
CA GLU A 44 14.41 -11.82 -2.22
C GLU A 44 14.05 -13.22 -1.72
N SER A 45 15.05 -13.94 -1.21
CA SER A 45 14.89 -15.30 -0.69
C SER A 45 14.65 -15.35 0.81
N ASP A 46 14.98 -14.27 1.53
CA ASP A 46 14.70 -14.17 2.96
C ASP A 46 13.22 -13.81 3.16
N GLU A 47 12.45 -14.71 3.79
CA GLU A 47 11.01 -14.54 4.00
C GLU A 47 10.67 -13.30 4.83
N GLU A 48 11.49 -12.93 5.81
CA GLU A 48 11.25 -11.74 6.64
C GLU A 48 11.44 -10.47 5.81
N LYS A 49 12.52 -10.42 5.01
CA LYS A 49 12.78 -9.27 4.11
C LYS A 49 11.74 -9.16 3.00
N PHE A 50 11.30 -10.29 2.46
CA PHE A 50 10.24 -10.34 1.46
C PHE A 50 8.93 -9.78 2.04
N ALA A 51 8.56 -10.21 3.25
CA ALA A 51 7.37 -9.73 3.94
C ALA A 51 7.46 -8.22 4.24
N ASP A 52 8.61 -7.75 4.74
CA ASP A 52 8.85 -6.33 5.01
C ASP A 52 8.74 -5.49 3.73
N LEU A 53 9.36 -5.92 2.63
CA LEU A 53 9.33 -5.20 1.36
C LEU A 53 7.92 -5.19 0.75
N THR A 54 7.20 -6.32 0.77
CA THR A 54 5.81 -6.40 0.32
C THR A 54 4.93 -5.44 1.12
N ARG A 55 5.12 -5.39 2.45
CA ARG A 55 4.35 -4.50 3.31
C ARG A 55 4.67 -3.03 3.06
N LEU A 56 5.93 -2.68 2.81
CA LEU A 56 6.32 -1.33 2.43
C LEU A 56 5.67 -0.89 1.11
N ILE A 57 5.65 -1.75 0.10
CA ILE A 57 4.99 -1.45 -1.19
C ILE A 57 3.49 -1.21 -0.98
N PHE A 58 2.83 -2.05 -0.18
CA PHE A 58 1.42 -1.91 0.15
C PHE A 58 1.12 -0.61 0.91
N ASP A 59 1.89 -0.32 1.96
CA ASP A 59 1.73 0.89 2.77
C ASP A 59 1.98 2.16 1.91
N GLN A 60 2.94 2.12 0.97
CA GLN A 60 3.16 3.20 0.01
C GLN A 60 1.97 3.41 -0.93
N ALA A 61 1.37 2.33 -1.45
CA ALA A 61 0.17 2.43 -2.30
C ALA A 61 -1.00 3.06 -1.53
N MET A 62 -1.23 2.65 -0.28
CA MET A 62 -2.24 3.25 0.59
C MET A 62 -2.01 4.75 0.79
N LEU A 63 -0.78 5.16 1.09
CA LEU A 63 -0.43 6.57 1.28
C LEU A 63 -0.61 7.38 -0.01
N ALA A 64 -0.23 6.83 -1.17
CA ALA A 64 -0.35 7.48 -2.46
C ALA A 64 -1.82 7.77 -2.86
N GLU A 65 -2.76 6.90 -2.46
CA GLU A 65 -4.20 7.12 -2.62
C GLU A 65 -4.81 8.03 -1.52
N GLY A 66 -3.96 8.69 -0.72
CA GLY A 66 -4.37 9.56 0.37
C GLY A 66 -5.02 8.80 1.54
N GLY A 67 -4.77 7.50 1.65
CA GLY A 67 -5.15 6.69 2.79
C GLY A 67 -4.30 7.02 4.03
N GLN A 68 -4.66 6.40 5.15
CA GLN A 68 -3.88 6.43 6.38
C GLN A 68 -3.43 5.02 6.72
N LEU A 69 -2.26 4.89 7.34
CA LEU A 69 -1.76 3.62 7.82
C LEU A 69 -2.34 3.35 9.22
N ASP A 70 -2.76 2.10 9.46
CA ASP A 70 -3.21 1.66 10.78
C ASP A 70 -2.06 1.68 11.80
N ASP A 71 -0.83 1.39 11.34
CA ASP A 71 0.38 1.41 12.16
C ASP A 71 1.54 2.14 11.44
N PRO A 72 1.60 3.48 11.54
CA PRO A 72 2.67 4.28 10.96
C PRO A 72 4.06 3.98 11.54
N ALA A 73 4.13 3.57 12.81
CA ALA A 73 5.40 3.29 13.48
C ALA A 73 6.06 2.05 12.86
N SER A 74 5.28 0.99 12.64
CA SER A 74 5.76 -0.21 11.96
C SER A 74 6.24 0.07 10.52
N PHE A 75 5.55 0.95 9.79
CA PHE A 75 6.01 1.40 8.46
C PHE A 75 7.38 2.08 8.53
N VAL A 76 7.55 3.03 9.46
CA VAL A 76 8.83 3.74 9.66
C VAL A 76 9.94 2.76 10.06
N HIS A 77 9.66 1.79 10.93
CA HIS A 77 10.63 0.77 11.31
C HIS A 77 11.09 -0.08 10.12
N ARG A 78 10.16 -0.57 9.28
CA ARG A 78 10.49 -1.32 8.06
C ARG A 78 11.30 -0.48 7.08
N LEU A 79 10.92 0.79 6.89
CA LEU A 79 11.62 1.69 5.98
C LEU A 79 13.06 1.93 6.44
N ASN A 80 13.26 2.20 7.72
CA ASN A 80 14.59 2.41 8.28
C ASN A 80 15.46 1.15 8.18
N ARG A 81 14.88 -0.02 8.45
CA ARG A 81 15.56 -1.31 8.27
C ARG A 81 16.02 -1.49 6.82
N LEU A 82 15.13 -1.25 5.84
CA LEU A 82 15.48 -1.33 4.42
C LEU A 82 16.62 -0.38 4.03
N ILE A 83 16.61 0.86 4.53
CA ILE A 83 17.67 1.84 4.27
C ILE A 83 19.01 1.37 4.83
N LEU A 84 19.04 0.87 6.06
CA LEU A 84 20.26 0.37 6.69
C LEU A 84 20.81 -0.87 5.98
N ASP A 85 19.94 -1.78 5.56
CA ASP A 85 20.29 -2.97 4.77
C ASP A 85 20.92 -2.62 3.41
N MET A 86 20.61 -1.44 2.85
CA MET A 86 21.18 -0.97 1.58
C MET A 86 22.54 -0.27 1.73
N GLN A 87 22.97 0.00 2.96
CA GLN A 87 24.25 0.65 3.25
C GLN A 87 25.39 -0.35 3.55
N GLY A 88 25.08 -1.63 3.64
CA GLY A 88 26.04 -2.75 3.75
C GLY A 88 26.18 -3.52 2.44
#